data_AF-A0A7X7FZE4-F1
#
_entry.id   AF-A0A7X7FZE4-F1
#
_cell.length_a   1.000
_cell.length_b   1.000
_cell.length_c   1.000
_cell.angle_alpha   90.00
_cell.angle_beta   90.00
_cell.angle_gamma   90.00
#
_symmetry.space_group_name_H-M   'P 1'
#
loop_
_entity.id
_entity.type
_entity.pdbx_description
1 polymer ?
#
loop_
_entity_poly.entity_id
_entity_poly.type
_entity_poly.pdbx_seq_one_letter_code
_entity_poly.pdbx_strand_id
1 'polypeptide(L)'
;MTRYDTHSLSQYLDSLAAREPVPGGGSAAALCGALGAGLIQMVAKYSLGKGKPADVETRLAQIDREAGEIRSGLLTLVSRDAEAYLEVVAARKKDEAARKAAAVFASQVPQDIRKAAEKGLFFIPYLRKEGNPYLQADVDAAEEFLKAATHVADVMIKANS
;
A
#
# COMPACT_ATOMS: atom_id res chain seq x y z
N MET A 1 16.63 -1.43 -12.92
CA MET A 1 15.32 -2.10 -12.79
C MET A 1 14.24 -1.04 -12.90
N THR A 2 13.09 -1.34 -13.51
CA THR A 2 12.03 -0.35 -13.78
C THR A 2 11.36 0.11 -12.49
N ARG A 3 11.26 1.43 -12.28
CA ARG A 3 10.65 2.04 -11.09
C ARG A 3 9.21 2.46 -11.37
N TYR A 4 8.28 1.54 -11.15
CA TYR A 4 6.84 1.79 -11.30
C TYR A 4 6.30 2.84 -10.33
N ASP A 5 6.91 2.98 -9.16
CA ASP A 5 6.57 3.95 -8.12
C ASP A 5 6.82 5.42 -8.51
N THR A 6 7.50 5.66 -9.65
CA THR A 6 7.70 6.99 -10.23
C THR A 6 7.00 7.21 -11.56
N HIS A 7 6.26 6.23 -12.06
CA HIS A 7 5.46 6.41 -13.26
C HIS A 7 4.31 7.39 -12.99
N SER A 8 3.90 8.12 -14.02
CA SER A 8 2.57 8.69 -14.03
C SER A 8 1.51 7.57 -13.98
N LEU A 9 0.30 7.90 -13.55
CA LEU A 9 -0.78 6.91 -13.46
C LEU A 9 -1.06 6.25 -14.83
N SER A 10 -1.05 7.00 -15.93
CA SER A 10 -1.23 6.44 -17.27
C SER A 10 -0.13 5.47 -17.64
N GLN A 11 1.14 5.84 -17.43
CA GLN A 11 2.28 4.95 -17.69
C GLN A 11 2.21 3.66 -16.87
N TYR A 12 1.85 3.75 -15.59
CA TYR A 12 1.69 2.57 -14.75
C TYR A 12 0.58 1.66 -15.28
N LEU A 13 -0.58 2.22 -15.63
CA LEU A 13 -1.73 1.46 -16.13
C LEU A 13 -1.45 0.84 -17.50
N ASP A 14 -0.74 1.54 -18.38
CA ASP A 14 -0.29 1.01 -19.67
C ASP A 14 0.65 -0.19 -19.47
N SER A 15 1.60 -0.10 -18.53
CA SER A 15 2.47 -1.23 -18.18
C SER A 15 1.69 -2.39 -17.55
N LEU A 16 0.76 -2.11 -16.64
CA LEU A 16 -0.07 -3.13 -15.98
C LEU A 16 -0.96 -3.89 -16.98
N ALA A 17 -1.45 -3.21 -18.02
CA ALA A 17 -2.27 -3.81 -19.07
C ALA A 17 -1.46 -4.49 -20.18
N ALA A 18 -0.13 -4.29 -20.22
CA ALA A 18 0.72 -4.84 -21.25
C ALA A 18 0.82 -6.37 -21.17
N ARG A 19 1.21 -7.02 -22.27
CA ARG A 19 1.52 -8.46 -22.31
C ARG A 19 2.91 -8.73 -21.73
N GLU A 20 3.13 -8.28 -20.51
CA GLU A 20 4.39 -8.38 -19.77
C GLU A 20 4.16 -9.06 -18.42
N PRO A 21 5.18 -9.72 -17.84
CA PRO A 21 5.03 -10.42 -16.57
C PRO A 21 4.87 -9.51 -15.34
N VAL A 22 5.26 -8.23 -15.44
CA VAL A 22 5.20 -7.23 -14.37
C VAL A 22 4.87 -5.85 -14.97
N PRO A 23 4.22 -4.94 -14.22
CA PRO A 23 3.69 -5.11 -12.86
C PRO A 23 2.45 -6.01 -12.84
N GLY A 24 2.15 -6.61 -11.69
CA GLY A 24 1.05 -7.55 -11.52
C GLY A 24 0.12 -7.21 -10.34
N GLY A 25 -0.64 -8.21 -9.88
CA GLY A 25 -1.64 -8.02 -8.82
C GLY A 25 -1.08 -7.54 -7.47
N GLY A 26 0.12 -7.98 -7.07
CA GLY A 26 0.77 -7.49 -5.85
C GLY A 26 1.15 -6.01 -5.94
N SER A 27 1.76 -5.61 -7.05
CA SER A 27 2.05 -4.22 -7.39
C SER A 27 0.79 -3.34 -7.36
N ALA A 28 -0.31 -3.82 -7.96
CA ALA A 28 -1.59 -3.13 -7.95
C ALA A 28 -2.20 -3.04 -6.54
N ALA A 29 -2.06 -4.08 -5.71
CA ALA A 29 -2.49 -4.07 -4.32
C ALA A 29 -1.72 -3.02 -3.50
N ALA A 30 -0.40 -2.92 -3.69
CA ALA A 30 0.43 -1.90 -3.07
C ALA A 30 -0.03 -0.48 -3.45
N LEU A 31 -0.31 -0.25 -4.74
CA LEU A 31 -0.83 1.04 -5.22
C LEU A 31 -2.20 1.34 -4.60
N CYS A 32 -3.11 0.37 -4.55
CA CYS A 32 -4.42 0.51 -3.93
C CYS A 32 -4.30 0.91 -2.44
N GLY A 33 -3.43 0.24 -1.69
CA GLY A 33 -3.15 0.60 -0.30
C GLY A 33 -2.57 2.01 -0.17
N ALA A 34 -1.67 2.42 -1.08
CA ALA A 34 -1.11 3.77 -1.10
C ALA A 34 -2.18 4.84 -1.34
N LEU A 35 -3.18 4.57 -2.21
CA LEU A 35 -4.34 5.45 -2.40
C LEU A 35 -5.13 5.61 -1.09
N GLY A 36 -5.43 4.49 -0.42
CA GLY A 36 -6.16 4.52 0.86
C GLY A 36 -5.40 5.27 1.96
N ALA A 37 -4.09 5.05 2.11
CA ALA A 37 -3.26 5.80 3.04
C ALA A 37 -3.17 7.30 2.68
N GLY A 38 -3.18 7.64 1.39
CA GLY A 38 -3.25 9.02 0.92
C GLY A 38 -4.54 9.72 1.34
N LEU A 39 -5.68 9.04 1.24
CA LEU A 39 -6.97 9.57 1.69
C LEU A 39 -7.01 9.76 3.22
N ILE A 40 -6.51 8.80 4.01
CA ILE A 40 -6.35 8.96 5.46
C ILE A 40 -5.54 10.23 5.78
N GLN A 41 -4.40 10.39 5.11
CA GLN A 41 -3.53 11.54 5.31
C GLN A 41 -4.24 12.86 4.97
N MET A 42 -4.96 12.88 3.85
CA MET A 42 -5.75 14.04 3.44
C MET A 42 -6.78 14.40 4.50
N VAL A 43 -7.58 13.44 4.96
CA VAL A 43 -8.62 13.66 5.97
C VAL A 43 -8.00 14.19 7.27
N ALA A 44 -6.89 13.61 7.74
CA ALA A 44 -6.19 14.09 8.92
C ALA A 44 -5.77 15.56 8.77
N LYS A 45 -5.16 15.94 7.64
CA LYS A 45 -4.75 17.33 7.37
C LYS A 45 -5.91 18.31 7.35
N TYR A 46 -7.02 17.95 6.71
CA TYR A 46 -8.21 18.81 6.68
C TYR A 46 -8.95 18.92 8.02
N SER A 47 -8.60 18.06 8.98
CA SER A 47 -9.19 18.03 10.32
C SER A 47 -8.40 18.87 11.33
N LEU A 48 -7.13 19.15 11.05
CA LEU A 48 -6.23 19.93 11.91
C LEU A 48 -6.56 21.43 11.90
N GLY A 49 -6.28 22.10 13.03
CA GLY A 49 -6.43 23.55 13.18
C GLY A 49 -7.89 24.01 13.15
N LYS A 50 -8.81 23.14 13.56
CA LYS A 50 -10.26 23.39 13.56
C LYS A 50 -10.82 23.67 14.95
N GLY A 51 -9.96 24.04 15.90
CA GLY A 51 -10.35 24.31 17.28
C GLY A 51 -10.75 23.05 18.04
N LYS A 52 -10.22 21.88 17.64
CA LYS A 52 -10.45 20.63 18.35
C LYS A 52 -9.66 20.61 19.67
N PRO A 53 -10.06 19.78 20.64
CA PRO A 53 -9.28 19.56 21.86
C PRO A 53 -7.81 19.22 21.56
N ALA A 54 -6.90 19.61 22.45
CA ALA A 54 -5.45 19.50 22.22
C ALA A 54 -4.97 18.05 22.02
N ASP A 55 -5.59 17.09 22.72
CA ASP A 55 -5.34 15.66 22.55
C ASP A 55 -5.81 15.15 21.18
N VAL A 56 -6.94 15.66 20.68
CA VAL A 56 -7.45 15.36 19.34
C VAL A 56 -6.55 15.95 18.25
N GLU A 57 -6.14 17.21 18.36
CA GLU A 57 -5.18 17.84 17.44
C GLU A 57 -3.86 17.06 17.39
N THR A 58 -3.34 16.67 18.56
CA THR A 58 -2.11 15.86 18.67
C THR A 58 -2.27 14.51 17.96
N ARG A 59 -3.41 13.84 18.16
CA ARG A 59 -3.67 12.53 17.55
C ARG A 59 -3.86 12.64 16.04
N LEU A 60 -4.53 13.67 15.54
CA LEU A 60 -4.69 13.92 14.10
C LEU A 60 -3.34 14.18 13.43
N ALA A 61 -2.45 14.96 14.07
CA ALA A 61 -1.10 15.22 13.56
C ALA A 61 -0.24 13.94 13.51
N GLN A 62 -0.39 13.06 14.51
CA GLN A 62 0.23 11.74 14.51
C GLN A 62 -0.28 10.90 13.32
N ILE A 63 -1.60 10.87 13.09
CA ILE A 63 -2.21 10.12 11.98
C ILE A 63 -1.73 10.66 10.63
N ASP A 64 -1.65 11.98 10.42
CA ASP A 64 -1.10 12.57 9.18
C ASP A 64 0.32 12.04 8.90
N ARG A 65 1.21 12.12 9.89
CA ARG A 65 2.59 11.64 9.75
C ARG A 65 2.64 10.15 9.43
N GLU A 66 1.97 9.32 10.23
CA GLU A 66 2.00 7.86 10.06
C GLU A 66 1.34 7.40 8.76
N ALA A 67 0.24 8.05 8.33
CA ALA A 67 -0.38 7.78 7.04
C ALA A 67 0.53 8.17 5.87
N GLY A 68 1.29 9.26 6.01
CA GLY A 68 2.32 9.65 5.05
C GLY A 68 3.45 8.61 4.93
N GLU A 69 3.93 8.09 6.06
CA GLU A 69 4.91 7.00 6.11
C GLU A 69 4.35 5.74 5.43
N ILE A 70 3.14 5.30 5.78
CA ILE A 70 2.46 4.13 5.17
C ILE A 70 2.32 4.32 3.67
N ARG A 71 1.85 5.48 3.22
CA ARG A 71 1.70 5.79 1.79
C ARG A 71 3.01 5.66 1.04
N SER A 72 4.10 6.24 1.55
CA SER A 72 5.41 6.17 0.91
C SER A 72 5.97 4.75 0.88
N GLY A 73 5.76 3.98 1.95
CA GLY A 73 6.14 2.57 2.02
C GLY A 73 5.38 1.73 1.00
N LEU A 74 4.05 1.83 0.96
CA LEU A 74 3.21 1.13 -0.01
C LEU A 74 3.55 1.51 -1.45
N LEU A 75 3.80 2.79 -1.74
CA LEU A 75 4.23 3.23 -3.06
C LEU A 75 5.57 2.58 -3.46
N THR A 76 6.52 2.48 -2.54
CA THR A 76 7.80 1.77 -2.78
C THR A 76 7.57 0.28 -3.09
N LEU A 77 6.60 -0.36 -2.41
CA LEU A 77 6.27 -1.77 -2.62
C LEU A 77 5.67 -2.04 -4.01
N VAL A 78 5.11 -1.04 -4.70
CA VAL A 78 4.65 -1.15 -6.11
C VAL A 78 5.78 -1.64 -7.02
N SER A 79 6.97 -1.06 -6.86
CA SER A 79 8.15 -1.47 -7.62
C SER A 79 8.72 -2.78 -7.06
N ARG A 80 8.84 -2.91 -5.72
CA ARG A 80 9.46 -4.09 -5.11
C ARG A 80 8.73 -5.40 -5.41
N ASP A 81 7.42 -5.38 -5.62
CA ASP A 81 6.66 -6.56 -6.04
C ASP A 81 7.10 -7.04 -7.43
N ALA A 82 7.22 -6.11 -8.38
CA ALA A 82 7.72 -6.43 -9.72
C ALA A 82 9.16 -6.95 -9.69
N GLU A 83 10.01 -6.33 -8.86
CA GLU A 83 11.39 -6.78 -8.64
C GLU A 83 11.45 -8.22 -8.12
N ALA A 84 10.66 -8.51 -7.07
CA ALA A 84 10.64 -9.84 -6.46
C ALA A 84 10.17 -10.92 -7.44
N TYR A 85 9.17 -10.62 -8.27
CA TYR A 85 8.72 -11.54 -9.32
C TYR A 85 9.82 -11.83 -10.35
N LEU A 86 10.50 -10.79 -10.83
CA LEU A 86 11.59 -10.95 -11.80
C LEU A 86 12.77 -11.75 -11.22
N GLU A 87 13.08 -11.59 -9.94
CA GLU A 87 14.09 -12.40 -9.25
C GLU A 87 13.70 -13.89 -9.19
N VAL A 88 12.43 -14.20 -8.89
CA VAL A 88 11.92 -15.58 -8.92
C VAL A 88 12.08 -16.18 -10.31
N VAL A 89 11.72 -15.44 -11.36
CA VAL A 89 11.88 -15.89 -12.76
C VAL A 89 13.35 -16.15 -13.08
N ALA A 90 14.25 -15.24 -12.70
CA ALA A 90 15.69 -15.37 -12.93
C ALA A 90 16.32 -16.52 -12.13
N ALA A 91 15.79 -16.84 -10.95
CA ALA A 91 16.29 -17.90 -10.09
C ALA A 91 15.89 -19.31 -10.56
N ARG A 92 14.90 -19.46 -11.45
CA ARG A 92 14.40 -20.78 -11.90
C ARG A 92 15.48 -21.72 -12.44
N LYS A 93 16.54 -21.18 -13.05
CA LYS A 93 17.66 -21.94 -13.63
C LYS A 93 18.92 -21.93 -12.74
N LYS A 94 18.84 -21.39 -11.53
CA LYS A 94 19.95 -21.30 -10.57
C LYS A 94 19.90 -22.44 -9.55
N ASP A 95 20.89 -22.47 -8.67
CA ASP A 95 20.95 -23.42 -7.56
C ASP A 95 19.77 -23.29 -6.58
N GLU A 96 19.66 -24.24 -5.66
CA GLU A 96 18.59 -24.27 -4.66
C GLU A 96 18.63 -23.07 -3.70
N ALA A 97 19.83 -22.59 -3.33
CA ALA A 97 19.98 -21.45 -2.44
C ALA A 97 19.42 -20.17 -3.06
N ALA A 98 19.74 -19.90 -4.33
CA ALA A 98 19.22 -18.76 -5.08
C ALA A 98 17.70 -18.83 -5.27
N ARG A 99 17.14 -20.02 -5.55
CA ARG A 99 15.69 -20.22 -5.65
C ARG A 99 14.99 -19.95 -4.32
N LYS A 100 15.57 -20.42 -3.21
CA LYS A 100 15.03 -20.20 -1.86
C LYS A 100 15.07 -18.71 -1.48
N ALA A 101 16.15 -18.01 -1.77
CA ALA A 101 16.26 -16.58 -1.50
C ALA A 101 15.21 -15.75 -2.26
N ALA A 102 15.04 -16.02 -3.56
CA ALA A 102 14.03 -15.35 -4.38
C ALA A 102 12.60 -15.64 -3.90
N ALA A 103 12.30 -16.89 -3.51
CA ALA A 103 11.00 -17.25 -2.94
C ALA A 103 10.72 -16.51 -1.62
N VAL A 104 11.70 -16.41 -0.72
CA VAL A 104 11.57 -15.64 0.52
C VAL A 104 11.27 -14.17 0.22
N PHE A 105 11.99 -13.56 -0.73
CA PHE A 105 11.75 -12.17 -1.11
C PHE A 105 10.35 -11.96 -1.70
N ALA A 106 9.92 -12.83 -2.62
CA ALA A 106 8.58 -12.79 -3.20
C ALA A 106 7.46 -13.01 -2.17
N SER A 107 7.69 -13.80 -1.12
CA SER A 107 6.73 -13.98 -0.03
C SER A 107 6.71 -12.81 0.95
N GLN A 108 7.82 -12.06 1.09
CA GLN A 108 7.91 -10.94 2.02
C GLN A 108 7.15 -9.70 1.53
N VAL A 109 7.20 -9.40 0.22
CA VAL A 109 6.57 -8.17 -0.31
C VAL A 109 5.05 -8.11 -0.04
N PRO A 110 4.26 -9.17 -0.31
CA PRO A 110 2.85 -9.21 0.06
C PRO A 110 2.59 -9.06 1.56
N GLN A 111 3.45 -9.62 2.43
CA GLN A 111 3.32 -9.45 3.87
C GLN A 111 3.52 -7.99 4.30
N ASP A 112 4.48 -7.31 3.69
CA ASP A 112 4.74 -5.88 3.93
C ASP A 112 3.54 -5.03 3.48
N ILE A 113 2.93 -5.34 2.31
CA ILE A 113 1.72 -4.67 1.81
C ILE A 113 0.58 -4.84 2.82
N ARG A 114 0.29 -6.08 3.22
CA ARG A 114 -0.77 -6.39 4.17
C ARG A 114 -0.59 -5.64 5.49
N LYS A 115 0.60 -5.72 6.08
CA LYS A 115 0.89 -5.08 7.37
C LYS A 115 0.72 -3.56 7.30
N ALA A 116 1.17 -2.94 6.22
CA ALA A 116 1.02 -1.50 6.02
C ALA A 116 -0.46 -1.10 5.84
N ALA A 117 -1.23 -1.89 5.08
CA ALA A 117 -2.66 -1.66 4.87
C ALA A 117 -3.47 -1.83 6.17
N GLU A 118 -3.22 -2.89 6.94
CA GLU A 118 -3.82 -3.12 8.26
C GLU A 118 -3.51 -1.98 9.25
N LYS A 119 -2.28 -1.45 9.22
CA LYS A 119 -1.93 -0.26 10.02
C LYS A 119 -2.77 0.96 9.62
N GLY A 120 -3.04 1.14 8.33
CA GLY A 120 -3.93 2.20 7.85
C GLY A 120 -5.37 2.02 8.35
N LEU A 121 -5.90 0.80 8.30
CA LEU A 121 -7.26 0.49 8.77
C LEU A 121 -7.47 0.85 10.25
N PHE A 122 -6.42 0.76 11.07
CA PHE A 122 -6.47 1.16 12.48
C PHE A 122 -6.85 2.64 12.70
N PHE A 123 -6.61 3.52 11.72
CA PHE A 123 -6.96 4.94 11.82
C PHE A 123 -8.42 5.25 11.48
N ILE A 124 -9.09 4.36 10.75
CA ILE A 124 -10.44 4.61 10.23
C ILE A 124 -11.46 4.93 11.32
N PRO A 125 -11.59 4.16 12.43
CA PRO A 125 -12.59 4.47 13.46
C PRO A 125 -12.37 5.84 14.11
N TYR A 126 -11.10 6.25 14.26
CA TYR A 126 -10.76 7.56 14.81
C TYR A 126 -11.13 8.69 13.85
N LEU A 127 -10.81 8.55 12.56
CA LEU A 127 -11.17 9.55 11.55
C LEU A 127 -12.67 9.66 11.30
N ARG A 128 -13.43 8.57 11.49
CA ARG A 128 -14.91 8.64 11.46
C ARG A 128 -15.46 9.51 12.58
N LYS A 129 -14.86 9.43 13.76
CA LYS A 129 -15.31 10.18 14.95
C LYS A 129 -14.78 11.61 14.99
N GLU A 130 -13.47 11.77 14.79
CA GLU A 130 -12.74 13.01 15.05
C GLU A 130 -12.24 13.69 13.78
N GLY A 131 -12.38 13.06 12.61
CA GLY A 131 -12.02 13.65 11.33
C GLY A 131 -13.01 14.73 10.88
N ASN A 132 -12.72 15.32 9.74
CA ASN A 132 -13.56 16.32 9.11
C ASN A 132 -14.89 15.65 8.67
N PRO A 133 -16.06 16.12 9.14
CA PRO A 133 -17.35 15.49 8.81
C PRO A 133 -17.72 15.59 7.32
N TYR A 134 -17.14 16.54 6.58
CA TYR A 134 -17.37 16.70 5.15
C TYR A 134 -16.57 15.72 4.29
N LEU A 135 -15.64 14.96 4.88
CA LEU A 135 -14.76 14.01 4.18
C LEU A 135 -15.04 12.55 4.57
N GLN A 136 -16.22 12.23 5.08
CA GLN A 136 -16.54 10.84 5.47
C GLN A 136 -16.56 9.88 4.27
N ALA A 137 -16.95 10.35 3.08
CA ALA A 137 -16.85 9.57 1.86
C ALA A 137 -15.38 9.21 1.51
N ASP A 138 -14.42 10.10 1.80
CA ASP A 138 -12.99 9.81 1.64
C ASP A 138 -12.49 8.80 2.67
N VAL A 139 -13.03 8.84 3.90
CA VAL A 139 -12.75 7.83 4.93
C VAL A 139 -13.27 6.46 4.50
N ASP A 140 -14.49 6.39 3.94
CA ASP A 140 -15.08 5.16 3.41
C ASP A 140 -14.23 4.58 2.26
N ALA A 141 -13.87 5.42 1.28
CA ALA A 141 -13.03 5.03 0.17
C ALA A 141 -11.64 4.54 0.65
N ALA A 142 -11.06 5.20 1.64
CA ALA A 142 -9.79 4.79 2.23
C ALA A 142 -9.89 3.39 2.85
N GLU A 143 -10.95 3.13 3.61
CA GLU A 143 -11.19 1.83 4.24
C GLU A 143 -11.30 0.72 3.19
N GLU A 144 -12.08 0.95 2.13
CA GLU A 144 -12.28 -0.05 1.07
C GLU A 144 -11.00 -0.33 0.27
N PHE A 145 -10.21 0.71 -0.04
CA PHE A 145 -8.92 0.51 -0.70
C PHE A 145 -7.92 -0.28 0.16
N LEU A 146 -7.87 0.01 1.46
CA LEU A 146 -6.98 -0.72 2.37
C LEU A 146 -7.45 -2.17 2.57
N LYS A 147 -8.76 -2.43 2.68
CA LYS A 147 -9.33 -3.79 2.71
C LYS A 147 -8.98 -4.56 1.44
N ALA A 148 -9.16 -3.94 0.27
CA ALA A 148 -8.81 -4.55 -1.00
C ALA A 148 -7.32 -4.88 -1.09
N ALA A 149 -6.45 -3.95 -0.66
CA ALA A 149 -5.00 -4.18 -0.61
C ALA A 149 -4.64 -5.37 0.31
N THR A 150 -5.21 -5.42 1.52
CA THR A 150 -5.02 -6.54 2.46
C THR A 150 -5.49 -7.86 1.87
N HIS A 151 -6.68 -7.89 1.27
CA HIS A 151 -7.25 -9.10 0.69
C HIS A 151 -6.40 -9.63 -0.46
N VAL A 152 -6.00 -8.75 -1.40
CA VAL A 152 -5.15 -9.16 -2.52
C VAL A 152 -3.78 -9.61 -2.02
N ALA A 153 -3.20 -8.93 -1.02
CA ALA A 153 -1.96 -9.37 -0.40
C ALA A 153 -2.07 -10.78 0.19
N ASP A 154 -3.16 -11.12 0.90
CA ASP A 154 -3.39 -12.47 1.41
C ASP A 154 -3.52 -13.52 0.29
N VAL A 155 -4.13 -13.16 -0.85
CA VAL A 155 -4.16 -14.03 -2.03
C VAL A 155 -2.75 -14.27 -2.57
N MET A 156 -1.91 -13.23 -2.65
CA MET A 156 -0.52 -13.36 -3.12
C MET A 156 0.35 -14.17 -2.16
N ILE A 157 0.17 -14.01 -0.84
CA ILE A 157 0.87 -14.83 0.18
C ILE A 157 0.56 -16.31 -0.06
N LYS A 158 -0.72 -16.66 -0.23
CA LYS A 158 -1.14 -18.05 -0.49
C LYS A 158 -0.61 -18.60 -1.81
N ALA A 159 -0.51 -17.76 -2.85
CA ALA A 159 0.04 -18.17 -4.14
C ALA A 159 1.56 -18.45 -4.08
N ASN A 160 2.27 -17.83 -3.12
CA ASN A 160 3.71 -18.00 -2.91
C ASN A 160 4.07 -19.04 -1.81
N SER A 161 3.05 -19.71 -1.23
CA SER A 161 3.19 -20.70 -0.15
C SER A 161 3.42 -22.12 -0.66
#